data_AF-Q5BTP0-F1
#
_entry.id   AF-Q5BTP0-F1
#
_cell.length_a   1.000
_cell.length_b   1.000
_cell.length_c   1.000
_cell.angle_alpha   90.00
_cell.angle_beta   90.00
_cell.angle_gamma   90.00
#
_symmetry.space_group_name_H-M   'P 1'
#
loop_
_entity.id
_entity.type
_entity.pdbx_description
1 polymer ?
#
loop_
_entity_poly.entity_id
_entity_poly.type
_entity_poly.pdbx_seq_one_letter_code
_entity_poly.pdbx_strand_id
1 'polypeptide(L)'
;MTKRDFEAAVKRLQISERGIDMARRVLVGGEAQSLVATDYGVTLGAVTHQVSRVWRTYVDALEVPPDHERVSAVLPKDKAEIVRTWERDSRRNR
;
A
#
# COMPACT_ATOMS: atom_id res chain seq x y z
N MET A 1 2.62 6.37 -5.13
CA MET A 1 3.42 7.04 -4.07
C MET A 1 4.62 7.73 -4.70
N THR A 2 5.30 8.64 -4.01
CA THR A 2 6.51 9.28 -4.58
C THR A 2 7.72 8.34 -4.51
N LYS A 3 8.76 8.61 -5.32
CA LYS A 3 10.05 7.88 -5.27
C LYS A 3 10.66 7.92 -3.86
N ARG A 4 10.66 9.11 -3.24
CA ARG A 4 11.23 9.34 -1.91
C ARG A 4 10.50 8.52 -0.83
N ASP A 5 9.18 8.52 -0.87
CA ASP A 5 8.36 7.76 0.09
C ASP A 5 8.58 6.24 -0.06
N PHE A 6 8.67 5.78 -1.31
CA PHE A 6 8.97 4.39 -1.63
C PHE A 6 10.34 3.96 -1.07
N GLU A 7 11.38 4.75 -1.31
CA GLU A 7 12.73 4.48 -0.80
C GLU A 7 12.78 4.46 0.72
N ALA A 8 12.08 5.39 1.38
CA ALA A 8 11.97 5.42 2.83
C ALA A 8 11.29 4.16 3.38
N ALA A 9 10.23 3.68 2.73
CA ALA A 9 9.53 2.45 3.10
C ALA A 9 10.40 1.20 2.90
N VAL A 10 11.09 1.10 1.75
CA VAL A 10 11.97 -0.05 1.44
C VAL A 10 13.16 -0.13 2.41
N LYS A 11 13.75 1.00 2.82
CA LYS A 11 14.84 1.02 3.82
C LYS A 11 14.46 0.39 5.16
N ARG A 12 13.17 0.37 5.50
CA ARG A 12 12.63 -0.21 6.75
C ARG A 12 12.19 -1.68 6.59
N LEU A 13 12.30 -2.24 5.39
CA LEU A 13 11.76 -3.54 5.05
C LEU A 13 12.88 -4.49 4.60
N GLN A 14 12.89 -5.71 5.14
CA GLN A 14 13.72 -6.80 4.60
C GLN A 14 13.03 -7.40 3.37
N ILE A 15 13.40 -6.93 2.17
CA ILE A 15 12.83 -7.33 0.88
C ILE A 15 13.95 -7.52 -0.13
N SER A 16 13.81 -8.50 -1.02
CA SER A 16 14.80 -8.75 -2.07
C SER A 16 14.80 -7.66 -3.13
N GLU A 17 15.92 -7.45 -3.81
CA GLU A 17 16.03 -6.48 -4.91
C GLU A 17 14.99 -6.70 -6.01
N ARG A 18 14.75 -7.96 -6.39
CA ARG A 18 13.69 -8.34 -7.33
C ARG A 18 12.31 -7.94 -6.82
N GLY A 19 12.05 -8.10 -5.52
CA GLY A 19 10.79 -7.68 -4.89
C GLY A 19 10.64 -6.15 -4.84
N ILE A 20 11.73 -5.44 -4.55
CA ILE A 20 11.78 -3.97 -4.58
C ILE A 20 11.44 -3.47 -5.98
N ASP A 21 12.02 -4.08 -7.00
CA ASP A 21 11.84 -3.64 -8.39
C ASP A 21 10.40 -3.84 -8.87
N MET A 22 9.82 -5.02 -8.62
CA MET A 22 8.39 -5.27 -8.90
C MET A 22 7.48 -4.26 -8.17
N ALA A 23 7.74 -4.00 -6.87
CA ALA A 23 6.96 -3.04 -6.11
C ALA A 23 7.14 -1.60 -6.62
N ARG A 24 8.33 -1.23 -7.09
CA ARG A 24 8.63 0.10 -7.64
C ARG A 24 7.86 0.34 -8.94
N ARG A 25 7.88 -0.62 -9.88
CA ARG A 25 7.12 -0.55 -11.15
C ARG A 25 5.64 -0.28 -10.91
N VAL A 26 5.05 -0.92 -9.90
CA VAL A 26 3.64 -0.73 -9.55
C VAL A 26 3.39 0.56 -8.77
N LEU A 27 4.06 0.77 -7.64
CA LEU A 27 3.72 1.83 -6.68
C LEU A 27 4.23 3.22 -7.09
N VAL A 28 5.33 3.27 -7.84
CA VAL A 28 5.94 4.50 -8.35
C VAL A 28 5.69 4.65 -9.85
N GLY A 29 5.85 3.57 -10.63
CA GLY A 29 5.65 3.58 -12.09
C GLY A 29 4.18 3.54 -12.52
N GLY A 30 3.26 3.16 -11.63
CA GLY A 30 1.83 3.06 -11.96
C GLY A 30 1.49 1.87 -12.86
N GLU A 31 2.41 0.93 -13.06
CA GLU A 31 2.19 -0.24 -13.90
C GLU A 31 1.19 -1.22 -13.26
N ALA A 32 0.40 -1.89 -14.11
CA ALA A 32 -0.52 -2.91 -13.65
C ALA A 32 0.23 -4.12 -13.07
N GLN A 33 -0.22 -4.62 -11.90
CA GLN A 33 0.41 -5.77 -11.25
C GLN A 33 0.41 -7.03 -12.14
N SER A 34 -0.59 -7.19 -13.01
CA SER A 34 -0.68 -8.30 -13.98
C SER A 34 0.40 -8.21 -15.07
N LEU A 35 0.73 -7.01 -15.53
CA LEU A 35 1.80 -6.80 -16.50
C LEU A 35 3.16 -7.13 -15.86
N VAL A 36 3.40 -6.61 -14.66
CA VAL A 36 4.61 -6.92 -13.88
C VAL A 36 4.70 -8.42 -13.59
N ALA A 37 3.60 -9.11 -13.27
CA ALA A 37 3.62 -10.55 -13.06
C ALA A 37 4.06 -11.31 -14.32
N THR A 38 3.54 -10.91 -15.48
CA THR A 38 3.88 -11.49 -16.79
C THR A 38 5.36 -11.29 -17.11
N ASP A 39 5.86 -10.06 -16.97
CA ASP A 39 7.25 -9.72 -17.29
C ASP A 39 8.28 -10.47 -16.44
N TYR A 40 7.97 -10.70 -15.16
CA TYR A 40 8.87 -11.41 -14.25
C TYR A 40 8.63 -12.93 -14.27
N GLY A 41 7.66 -13.44 -15.03
CA GLY A 41 7.32 -14.87 -15.07
C GLY A 41 6.86 -15.41 -13.71
N VAL A 42 6.12 -14.60 -12.93
CA VAL A 42 5.63 -14.96 -11.59
C VAL A 42 4.10 -14.88 -11.53
N THR A 43 3.52 -15.39 -10.47
CA THR A 43 2.07 -15.26 -10.23
C THR A 43 1.72 -13.82 -9.85
N LEU A 44 0.48 -13.41 -10.17
CA LEU A 44 -0.06 -12.12 -9.72
C LEU A 44 0.04 -11.97 -8.19
N GLY A 45 -0.26 -13.04 -7.45
CA GLY A 45 -0.17 -13.05 -5.99
C GLY A 45 1.24 -12.77 -5.46
N ALA A 46 2.30 -13.21 -6.16
CA ALA A 46 3.67 -12.88 -5.77
C ALA A 46 3.95 -11.38 -5.90
N VAL A 47 3.47 -10.74 -6.96
CA VAL A 47 3.57 -9.28 -7.14
C VAL A 47 2.74 -8.56 -6.08
N THR A 48 1.48 -8.96 -5.90
CA THR A 48 0.57 -8.39 -4.89
C THR A 48 1.17 -8.46 -3.49
N HIS A 49 1.85 -9.56 -3.15
CA HIS A 49 2.52 -9.71 -1.87
C HIS A 49 3.63 -8.66 -1.66
N GLN A 50 4.54 -8.49 -2.63
CA GLN A 50 5.62 -7.50 -2.51
C GLN A 50 5.09 -6.07 -2.46
N VAL A 51 4.12 -5.74 -3.33
CA VAL A 51 3.46 -4.43 -3.36
C VAL A 51 2.78 -4.13 -2.02
N SER A 52 2.03 -5.10 -1.48
CA SER A 52 1.32 -4.93 -0.21
C SER A 52 2.27 -4.72 0.97
N ARG A 53 3.42 -5.40 0.99
CA ARG A 53 4.42 -5.21 2.04
C ARG A 53 4.97 -3.79 2.05
N VAL A 54 5.40 -3.29 0.90
CA VAL A 54 5.93 -1.91 0.80
C VAL A 54 4.86 -0.88 1.13
N TRP A 55 3.63 -1.08 0.63
CA TRP A 55 2.51 -0.19 0.93
C TRP A 55 2.20 -0.12 2.42
N ARG A 56 2.13 -1.27 3.11
CA ARG A 56 1.89 -1.31 4.57
C ARG A 56 3.00 -0.61 5.33
N THR A 57 4.27 -0.89 5.01
CA THR A 57 5.40 -0.20 5.67
C THR A 57 5.34 1.32 5.49
N TYR A 58 4.95 1.79 4.30
CA TYR A 58 4.73 3.21 4.04
C TYR A 58 3.60 3.77 4.92
N VAL A 59 2.43 3.13 4.91
CA VAL A 59 1.27 3.56 5.72
C VAL A 59 1.59 3.53 7.20
N ASP A 60 2.30 2.51 7.67
CA ASP A 60 2.72 2.39 9.07
C ASP A 60 3.69 3.50 9.49
N ALA A 61 4.50 3.98 8.55
CA ALA A 61 5.40 5.11 8.75
C ALA A 61 4.74 6.49 8.64
N LEU A 62 3.53 6.58 8.07
CA LEU A 62 2.81 7.85 8.00
C LEU A 62 2.35 8.26 9.40
N GLU A 63 2.75 9.47 9.80
CA GLU A 63 2.22 10.09 11.01
C GLU A 63 0.71 10.24 10.88
N VAL A 64 0.02 9.78 11.92
CA VAL A 64 -1.41 10.02 12.08
C VAL A 64 -1.56 11.49 12.46
N PRO A 65 -2.39 12.29 11.74
CA PRO A 65 -2.57 13.70 12.07
C PRO A 65 -2.99 13.90 13.54
N PRO A 66 -2.73 15.08 14.13
CA PRO A 66 -3.33 15.44 15.41
C PRO A 66 -4.84 15.18 15.39
N ASP A 67 -5.38 14.71 16.51
CA ASP A 67 -6.79 14.35 16.69
C ASP A 67 -7.31 13.19 15.83
N HIS A 68 -6.42 12.42 15.20
CA HIS A 68 -6.77 11.20 14.47
C HIS A 68 -6.18 9.96 15.16
N GLU A 69 -6.84 8.81 14.95
CA GLU A 69 -6.37 7.51 15.43
C GLU A 69 -6.49 6.47 14.30
N ARG A 70 -5.51 5.54 14.23
CA ARG A 70 -5.59 4.38 13.34
C ARG A 70 -6.28 3.22 14.07
N VAL A 71 -7.45 2.83 13.58
CA VAL A 71 -8.23 1.71 14.15
C VAL A 71 -8.31 0.52 13.18
N SER A 72 -8.32 -0.70 13.73
CA SER A 72 -8.60 -1.94 13.00
C SER A 72 -9.63 -2.76 13.78
N ALA A 73 -10.76 -3.09 13.17
CA ALA A 73 -11.88 -3.75 13.84
C ALA A 73 -12.63 -4.71 12.91
N VAL A 74 -13.21 -5.77 13.49
CA VAL A 74 -14.15 -6.68 12.81
C VAL A 74 -15.56 -6.17 13.04
N LEU A 75 -16.28 -5.82 11.97
CA LEU A 75 -17.60 -5.18 12.03
C LEU A 75 -18.63 -5.88 11.13
N PRO A 76 -19.92 -5.82 11.49
CA PRO A 76 -21.02 -6.09 10.56
C PRO A 76 -20.94 -5.26 9.27
N LYS A 77 -21.46 -5.79 8.15
CA LYS A 77 -21.28 -5.22 6.81
C LYS A 77 -21.80 -3.77 6.69
N ASP A 78 -22.98 -3.51 7.24
CA ASP A 78 -23.61 -2.19 7.31
C ASP A 78 -22.74 -1.16 8.04
N LYS A 79 -22.14 -1.54 9.17
CA LYS A 79 -21.22 -0.67 9.92
C LYS A 79 -19.90 -0.46 9.20
N ALA A 80 -19.38 -1.48 8.51
CA ALA A 80 -18.19 -1.34 7.69
C ALA A 80 -18.40 -0.38 6.51
N GLU A 81 -19.60 -0.32 5.93
CA GLU A 81 -19.94 0.66 4.88
C GLU A 81 -19.89 2.10 5.41
N ILE A 82 -20.36 2.35 6.63
CA ILE A 82 -20.25 3.66 7.29
C ILE A 82 -18.79 4.09 7.43
N VAL A 83 -17.92 3.19 7.93
CA VAL A 83 -16.49 3.47 8.11
C VAL A 83 -15.80 3.77 6.77
N ARG A 84 -16.16 3.05 5.69
CA ARG A 84 -15.64 3.32 4.32
C ARG A 84 -16.08 4.67 3.78
N THR A 85 -17.27 5.14 4.13
CA THR A 85 -17.75 6.48 3.76
C THR A 85 -16.94 7.54 4.49
N TRP A 86 -16.74 7.39 5.81
CA TRP A 86 -15.91 8.31 6.59
C TRP A 86 -14.47 8.38 6.08
N GLU A 87 -13.84 7.24 5.76
CA GLU A 87 -12.50 7.22 5.17
C GLU A 87 -12.43 8.00 3.85
N ARG A 88 -13.47 7.90 3.01
CA ARG A 88 -13.55 8.61 1.74
C ARG A 88 -13.73 10.11 1.92
N ASP A 89 -14.58 10.51 2.86
CA ASP A 89 -14.84 11.92 3.16
C ASP A 89 -13.62 12.60 3.79
N SER A 90 -12.92 11.92 4.70
CA SER A 90 -11.64 12.40 5.27
C SER A 90 -10.56 12.61 4.21
N ARG A 91 -10.54 11.82 3.14
CA ARG A 91 -9.61 12.02 2.01
C ARG A 91 -9.98 13.20 1.13
N ARG A 92 -11.25 13.60 1.09
CA ARG A 92 -11.75 14.70 0.25
C ARG A 92 -11.60 16.07 0.92
N ASN A 93 -11.61 16.09 2.26
CA ASN A 93 -11.50 17.31 3.08
C ASN A 93 -10.06 17.54 3.61
N ARG A 94 -9.06 16.87 3.05
CA ARG A 94 -7.64 17.02 3.37
C ARG A 94 -6.92 17.76 2.25
#